data_AF-A0A959BWS1-F1
#
_entry.id   AF-A0A959BWS1-F1
#
_cell.length_a   1.000
_cell.length_b   1.000
_cell.length_c   1.000
_cell.angle_alpha   90.00
_cell.angle_beta   90.00
_cell.angle_gamma   90.00
#
_symmetry.space_group_name_H-M   'P 1'
#
loop_
_entity.id
_entity.type
_entity.pdbx_description
1 polymer ?
#
loop_
_entity_poly.entity_id
_entity_poly.type
_entity_poly.pdbx_seq_one_letter_code
_entity_poly.pdbx_strand_id
1 'polypeptide(L)'
;MNTDTILLQATLEPCWLWWLIFSALAFILGALLGCLLCSNRKRLKELEEENAGLKAKLTNMEKDFMGLKYQYEEAQKTLSDLRTSLQRCQADKAVLSTKLDKCMAEKEALSSGGQESGMVAGAAVPPPNPDDLKKIEGIGPKIEELLNAAGIYTFQQLATTAVDKVKAVLEEAGPRYRLADPGTWVKQAALAAAGKWDELQELQDHLKGGIDPDA
;
A
#
# COMPACT_ATOMS: atom_id res chain seq x y z
N MET A 1 -81.09 50.63 34.21
CA MET A 1 -80.36 49.64 35.04
C MET A 1 -78.95 49.60 34.52
N ASN A 2 -77.99 50.02 35.35
CA ASN A 2 -76.64 50.43 34.96
C ASN A 2 -75.82 49.32 34.29
N THR A 3 -75.45 49.52 33.04
CA THR A 3 -74.33 48.83 32.38
C THR A 3 -72.97 49.39 32.83
N ASP A 4 -72.96 50.57 33.45
CA ASP A 4 -71.72 51.30 33.77
C ASP A 4 -71.03 50.81 35.06
N THR A 5 -71.67 49.94 35.83
CA THR A 5 -71.10 49.38 37.07
C THR A 5 -70.28 48.11 36.85
N ILE A 6 -70.42 47.43 35.70
CA ILE A 6 -69.67 46.20 35.40
C ILE A 6 -68.26 46.52 34.83
N LEU A 7 -68.08 47.70 34.22
CA LEU A 7 -66.80 48.08 33.60
C LEU A 7 -65.78 48.73 34.57
N LEU A 8 -66.20 49.14 35.77
CA LEU A 8 -65.33 49.79 36.77
C LEU A 8 -64.79 48.83 37.85
N GLN A 9 -65.10 47.53 37.78
CA GLN A 9 -64.52 46.52 38.69
C GLN A 9 -63.27 45.82 38.14
N ALA A 10 -62.77 46.19 36.95
CA ALA A 10 -61.80 45.36 36.23
C ALA A 10 -60.32 45.74 36.39
N THR A 11 -59.93 46.81 37.10
CA THR A 11 -58.50 47.23 37.11
C THR A 11 -57.99 47.81 38.43
N LEU A 12 -58.37 47.23 39.58
CA LEU A 12 -57.51 47.30 40.77
C LEU A 12 -56.61 46.07 40.77
N GLU A 13 -55.61 46.04 39.88
CA GLU A 13 -54.55 45.06 40.00
C GLU A 13 -53.76 45.37 41.26
N PRO A 14 -53.69 44.45 42.22
CA PRO A 14 -53.13 44.79 43.50
C PRO A 14 -51.59 44.73 43.37
N CYS A 15 -50.90 45.79 43.83
CA CYS A 15 -49.46 46.01 43.58
C CYS A 15 -48.54 44.84 43.94
N TRP A 16 -48.97 43.91 44.80
CA TRP A 16 -48.25 42.69 45.15
C TRP A 16 -48.16 41.69 43.99
N LEU A 17 -49.11 41.69 43.04
CA LEU A 17 -49.09 40.80 41.87
C LEU A 17 -47.91 41.13 40.94
N TRP A 18 -47.67 42.41 40.68
CA TRP A 18 -46.52 42.85 39.89
C TRP A 18 -45.19 42.49 40.54
N TRP A 19 -45.07 42.62 41.87
CA TRP A 19 -43.87 42.20 42.59
C TRP A 19 -43.62 40.70 42.47
N LEU A 20 -44.66 39.87 42.60
CA LEU A 20 -44.57 38.43 42.38
C LEU A 20 -44.19 38.08 40.94
N ILE A 21 -44.74 38.78 39.95
CA ILE A 21 -44.38 38.61 38.54
C ILE A 21 -42.89 38.96 38.31
N PHE A 22 -42.40 40.07 38.86
CA PHE A 22 -40.98 40.44 38.76
C PHE A 22 -40.06 39.42 39.45
N SER A 23 -40.43 38.91 40.63
CA SER A 23 -39.66 37.85 41.30
C SER A 23 -39.67 36.54 40.51
N ALA A 24 -40.81 36.14 39.95
CA ALA A 24 -40.92 34.96 39.10
C ALA A 24 -40.09 35.10 37.82
N LEU A 25 -40.15 36.26 37.15
CA LEU A 25 -39.33 36.56 35.97
C LEU A 25 -37.83 36.54 36.27
N ALA A 26 -37.41 37.12 37.40
CA ALA A 26 -36.02 37.08 37.83
C ALA A 26 -35.53 35.64 38.09
N PHE A 27 -36.37 34.80 38.70
CA PHE A 27 -36.07 33.39 38.93
C PHE A 27 -35.97 32.61 37.62
N ILE A 28 -36.90 32.82 36.68
CA ILE A 28 -36.88 32.20 35.35
C ILE A 28 -35.67 32.65 34.54
N LEU A 29 -35.35 33.95 34.55
CA LEU A 29 -34.15 34.48 33.90
C LEU A 29 -32.88 33.89 34.51
N GLY A 30 -32.80 33.78 35.84
CA GLY A 30 -31.69 33.13 36.53
C GLY A 30 -31.56 31.65 36.19
N ALA A 31 -32.68 30.92 36.12
CA ALA A 31 -32.71 29.51 35.74
C ALA A 31 -32.29 29.31 34.28
N LEU A 32 -32.75 30.17 33.35
CA LEU A 32 -32.36 30.14 31.94
C LEU A 32 -30.89 30.50 31.75
N LEU A 33 -30.38 31.54 32.42
CA LEU A 33 -28.97 31.90 32.40
C LEU A 33 -28.10 30.77 32.97
N GLY A 34 -28.53 30.16 34.09
CA GLY A 34 -27.86 29.03 34.70
C GLY A 34 -27.81 27.81 33.76
N CYS A 35 -28.92 27.51 33.08
CA CYS A 35 -28.99 26.43 32.10
C CYS A 35 -28.08 26.70 30.89
N LEU A 36 -28.10 27.92 30.35
CA LEU A 36 -27.25 28.34 29.22
C LEU A 36 -25.76 28.31 29.58
N LEU A 37 -25.38 28.80 30.76
CA LEU A 37 -24.01 28.77 31.25
C LEU A 37 -23.52 27.35 31.52
N CYS A 38 -24.37 26.49 32.10
CA CYS A 38 -24.04 25.08 32.32
C CYS A 38 -23.88 24.32 30.99
N SER A 39 -24.75 24.56 30.01
CA SER A 39 -24.66 23.97 28.67
C SER A 39 -23.37 24.40 27.96
N ASN A 40 -23.10 25.71 27.93
CA ASN A 40 -21.90 26.25 27.30
C ASN A 40 -20.62 25.77 28.00
N ARG A 41 -20.63 25.62 29.34
CA ARG A 41 -19.48 25.08 30.08
C ARG A 41 -19.22 23.61 29.74
N LYS A 42 -20.27 22.79 29.53
CA LYS A 42 -20.12 21.40 29.09
C LYS A 42 -19.48 21.34 27.71
N ARG A 43 -20.01 22.12 26.75
CA ARG A 43 -19.46 22.22 25.39
C ARG A 43 -18.00 22.70 25.38
N LEU A 44 -17.64 23.61 26.28
CA LEU A 44 -16.27 24.11 26.40
C LEU A 44 -15.30 22.98 26.79
N LYS A 45 -15.68 22.14 27.76
CA LYS A 45 -14.87 21.00 28.20
C LYS A 45 -14.70 19.96 27.09
N GLU A 46 -15.78 19.66 26.37
CA GLU A 46 -15.75 18.73 25.24
C GLU A 46 -14.80 19.25 24.13
N LEU A 47 -14.88 20.55 23.80
CA LEU A 47 -13.95 21.19 22.86
C LEU A 47 -12.50 21.21 23.37
N GLU A 48 -12.28 21.39 24.68
CA GLU A 48 -10.93 21.32 25.28
C GLU A 48 -10.35 19.90 25.19
N GLU A 49 -11.16 18.87 25.46
CA GLU A 49 -10.77 17.46 25.32
C GLU A 49 -10.50 17.08 23.86
N GLU A 50 -11.35 17.50 22.92
CA GLU A 50 -11.13 17.30 21.48
C GLU A 50 -9.84 17.98 21.01
N ASN A 51 -9.59 19.23 21.42
CA ASN A 51 -8.35 19.93 21.09
C ASN A 51 -7.12 19.26 21.69
N ALA A 52 -7.21 18.77 22.94
CA ALA A 52 -6.14 18.01 23.56
C ALA A 52 -5.86 16.71 22.80
N GLY A 53 -6.92 15.99 22.39
CA GLY A 53 -6.83 14.77 21.60
C GLY A 53 -6.25 15.01 20.20
N LEU A 54 -6.67 16.08 19.52
CA LEU A 54 -6.11 16.48 18.23
C LEU A 54 -4.64 16.87 18.34
N LYS A 55 -4.25 17.58 19.40
CA LYS A 55 -2.85 17.93 19.68
C LYS A 55 -2.00 16.70 19.93
N ALA A 56 -2.52 15.72 20.67
CA ALA A 56 -1.85 14.43 20.87
C ALA A 56 -1.64 13.70 19.53
N LYS A 57 -2.68 13.63 18.68
CA LYS A 57 -2.56 13.05 17.33
C LYS A 57 -1.52 13.77 16.47
N LEU A 58 -1.49 15.10 16.50
CA LEU A 58 -0.50 15.91 15.79
C LEU A 58 0.92 15.50 16.22
N THR A 59 1.18 15.43 17.53
CA THR A 59 2.50 15.05 18.03
C THR A 59 2.89 13.60 17.71
N ASN A 60 1.93 12.68 17.64
CA ASN A 60 2.21 11.30 17.21
C ASN A 60 2.58 11.26 15.74
N MET A 61 1.79 11.92 14.89
CA MET A 61 2.06 12.03 13.45
C MET A 61 3.40 12.71 13.17
N GLU A 62 3.77 13.72 13.95
CA GLU A 62 5.07 14.39 13.85
C GLU A 62 6.22 13.42 14.20
N LYS A 63 6.06 12.57 15.22
CA LYS A 63 7.04 11.51 15.54
C LYS A 63 7.13 10.47 14.43
N ASP A 64 5.99 10.00 13.93
CA ASP A 64 5.93 9.02 12.85
C ASP A 64 6.60 9.57 11.58
N PHE A 65 6.36 10.85 11.27
CA PHE A 65 7.01 11.56 10.17
C PHE A 65 8.53 11.65 10.36
N MET A 66 9.00 11.99 11.56
CA MET A 66 10.43 12.03 11.85
C MET A 66 11.09 10.65 11.75
N GLY A 67 10.42 9.60 12.23
CA GLY A 67 10.88 8.22 12.09
C GLY A 67 10.97 7.79 10.63
N LEU A 68 9.94 8.08 9.83
CA LEU A 68 9.90 7.76 8.41
C LEU A 68 10.98 8.54 7.63
N LYS A 69 11.19 9.81 7.96
CA LYS A 69 12.25 10.64 7.36
C LYS A 69 13.64 10.07 7.64
N TYR A 70 13.89 9.62 8.86
CA TYR A 70 15.15 8.96 9.21
C TYR A 70 15.38 7.69 8.39
N GLN A 71 14.35 6.83 8.29
CA GLN A 71 14.42 5.62 7.46
C GLN A 71 14.68 5.93 5.99
N TYR A 72 14.06 6.99 5.46
CA TYR A 72 14.28 7.42 4.08
C TYR A 72 15.72 7.90 3.85
N GLU A 73 16.28 8.71 4.75
CA GLU A 73 17.67 9.16 4.67
C GLU A 73 18.67 7.99 4.76
N GLU A 74 18.40 7.01 5.62
CA GLU A 74 19.21 5.79 5.72
C GLU A 74 19.13 4.93 4.44
N ALA A 75 17.92 4.75 3.89
CA ALA A 75 17.72 4.08 2.61
C ALA A 75 18.43 4.81 1.45
N GLN A 76 18.43 6.14 1.43
CA GLN A 76 19.19 6.91 0.43
C GLN A 76 20.69 6.72 0.56
N LYS A 77 21.22 6.69 1.79
CA LYS A 77 22.64 6.46 2.05
C LYS A 77 23.05 5.07 1.56
N THR A 78 22.30 4.04 1.92
CA THR A 78 22.58 2.66 1.46
C THR A 78 22.50 2.52 -0.07
N LEU A 79 21.56 3.20 -0.74
CA LEU A 79 21.53 3.28 -2.21
C LEU A 79 22.79 3.93 -2.78
N SER A 80 23.28 5.00 -2.15
CA SER A 80 24.51 5.68 -2.60
C SER A 80 25.77 4.82 -2.40
N ASP A 81 25.84 4.09 -1.28
CA ASP A 81 26.93 3.16 -0.99
C ASP A 81 26.91 1.99 -1.97
N LEU A 82 25.75 1.38 -2.18
CA LEU A 82 25.56 0.27 -3.13
C LEU A 82 25.89 0.69 -4.57
N ARG A 83 25.49 1.91 -4.97
CA ARG A 83 25.86 2.48 -6.28
C ARG A 83 27.37 2.62 -6.43
N THR A 84 28.06 3.08 -5.40
CA THR A 84 29.53 3.23 -5.41
C THR A 84 30.21 1.86 -5.48
N SER A 85 29.74 0.88 -4.72
CA SER A 85 30.22 -0.51 -4.78
C SER A 85 30.00 -1.13 -6.16
N LEU A 86 28.83 -0.90 -6.78
CA LEU A 86 28.53 -1.39 -8.12
C LEU A 86 29.47 -0.77 -9.17
N GLN A 87 29.73 0.54 -9.09
CA GLN A 87 30.70 1.21 -9.97
C GLN A 87 32.10 0.62 -9.81
N ARG A 88 32.52 0.30 -8.57
CA ARG A 88 33.81 -0.36 -8.32
C ARG A 88 33.87 -1.75 -8.95
N CYS A 89 32.84 -2.57 -8.78
CA CYS A 89 32.77 -3.88 -9.42
C CYS A 89 32.74 -3.81 -10.95
N GLN A 90 32.07 -2.80 -11.52
CA GLN A 90 32.08 -2.56 -12.97
C GLN A 90 33.47 -2.17 -13.47
N ALA A 91 34.20 -1.32 -12.74
CA ALA A 91 35.58 -0.96 -13.05
C ALA A 91 36.52 -2.18 -12.95
N ASP A 92 36.41 -2.97 -11.88
CA ASP A 92 37.18 -4.21 -11.71
C ASP A 92 36.89 -5.21 -12.83
N LYS A 93 35.62 -5.35 -13.24
CA LYS A 93 35.23 -6.17 -14.40
C LYS A 93 35.88 -5.67 -15.70
N ALA A 94 35.92 -4.36 -15.94
CA ALA A 94 36.56 -3.79 -17.13
C ALA A 94 38.10 -3.96 -17.11
N VAL A 95 38.73 -3.84 -15.94
CA VAL A 95 40.16 -4.13 -15.77
C VAL A 95 40.44 -5.62 -15.99
N LEU A 96 39.58 -6.51 -15.48
CA LEU A 96 39.74 -7.94 -15.67
C LEU A 96 39.50 -8.35 -17.13
N SER A 97 38.51 -7.76 -17.81
CA SER A 97 38.27 -8.03 -19.23
C SER A 97 39.44 -7.55 -20.10
N THR A 98 39.98 -6.36 -19.85
CA THR A 98 41.17 -5.87 -20.59
C THR A 98 42.42 -6.69 -20.30
N LYS A 99 42.61 -7.15 -19.05
CA LYS A 99 43.67 -8.12 -18.71
C LYS A 99 43.46 -9.45 -19.43
N LEU A 100 42.22 -9.93 -19.50
CA LEU A 100 41.88 -11.15 -20.22
C LEU A 100 42.18 -10.99 -21.71
N ASP A 101 41.76 -9.89 -22.35
CA ASP A 101 42.05 -9.59 -23.75
C ASP A 101 43.56 -9.51 -24.01
N LYS A 102 44.32 -8.92 -23.08
CA LYS A 102 45.79 -8.87 -23.17
C LYS A 102 46.43 -10.26 -23.04
N CYS A 103 46.01 -11.07 -22.06
CA CYS A 103 46.50 -12.43 -21.89
C CYS A 103 46.08 -13.36 -23.04
N MET A 104 44.89 -13.13 -23.61
CA MET A 104 44.40 -13.83 -24.80
C MET A 104 45.16 -13.40 -26.05
N ALA A 105 45.53 -12.12 -26.21
CA ALA A 105 46.40 -11.66 -27.29
C ALA A 105 47.84 -12.21 -27.16
N GLU A 106 48.38 -12.30 -25.93
CA GLU A 106 49.65 -12.98 -25.65
C GLU A 106 49.57 -14.50 -25.89
N LYS A 107 48.38 -15.11 -25.74
CA LYS A 107 48.11 -16.53 -25.99
C LYS A 107 47.78 -16.85 -27.44
N GLU A 108 47.16 -15.95 -28.20
CA GLU A 108 46.90 -16.05 -29.65
C GLU A 108 48.18 -15.85 -30.45
N ALA A 109 49.14 -15.05 -29.96
CA ALA A 109 50.50 -15.06 -30.48
C ALA A 109 51.21 -16.43 -30.31
N LEU A 110 50.67 -17.34 -29.48
CA LEU A 110 51.22 -18.67 -29.20
C LEU A 110 50.31 -19.84 -29.60
N SER A 111 49.07 -19.61 -30.07
CA SER A 111 48.09 -20.66 -30.32
C SER A 111 47.21 -20.35 -31.53
N SER A 112 47.77 -20.54 -32.72
CA SER A 112 47.00 -20.89 -33.91
C SER A 112 46.28 -22.23 -33.65
N GLY A 113 44.96 -22.21 -33.49
CA GLY A 113 44.14 -23.39 -33.70
C GLY A 113 42.88 -23.49 -32.84
N GLY A 114 41.71 -23.43 -33.50
CA GLY A 114 40.54 -24.23 -33.11
C GLY A 114 39.30 -23.47 -32.64
N GLN A 115 38.31 -23.41 -33.52
CA GLN A 115 36.97 -22.83 -33.37
C GLN A 115 36.00 -23.58 -32.43
N GLU A 116 35.15 -22.76 -31.78
CA GLU A 116 33.68 -22.81 -31.58
C GLU A 116 32.84 -24.09 -31.44
N SER A 117 31.76 -23.89 -30.67
CA SER A 117 30.37 -24.39 -30.84
C SER A 117 29.94 -25.52 -29.88
N GLY A 118 28.74 -25.51 -29.26
CA GLY A 118 27.57 -24.70 -29.54
C GLY A 118 26.43 -24.91 -28.53
N MET A 119 25.41 -24.08 -28.72
CA MET A 119 24.15 -23.95 -28.00
C MET A 119 22.99 -24.47 -28.85
N VAL A 120 21.94 -25.03 -28.23
CA VAL A 120 20.49 -24.81 -28.52
C VAL A 120 19.68 -25.41 -27.34
N ALA A 121 18.68 -24.75 -26.75
CA ALA A 121 17.42 -24.38 -27.38
C ALA A 121 16.69 -23.20 -26.68
N GLY A 122 16.13 -22.29 -27.49
CA GLY A 122 14.79 -21.72 -27.27
C GLY A 122 14.59 -20.52 -26.33
N ALA A 123 15.46 -19.51 -26.31
CA ALA A 123 15.16 -18.25 -25.63
C ALA A 123 14.26 -17.35 -26.52
N ALA A 124 12.99 -17.20 -26.15
CA ALA A 124 12.18 -16.11 -26.67
C ALA A 124 12.84 -14.78 -26.30
N VAL A 125 12.95 -13.86 -27.25
CA VAL A 125 13.55 -12.53 -27.00
C VAL A 125 12.69 -11.79 -25.97
N PRO A 126 13.28 -11.23 -24.89
CA PRO A 126 12.51 -10.49 -23.90
C PRO A 126 11.82 -9.29 -24.55
N PRO A 127 10.52 -9.08 -24.29
CA PRO A 127 9.80 -7.92 -24.81
C PRO A 127 10.38 -6.62 -24.22
N PRO A 128 10.22 -5.48 -24.89
CA PRO A 128 10.78 -4.19 -24.44
C PRO A 128 10.27 -3.75 -23.06
N ASN A 129 9.11 -4.24 -22.63
CA ASN A 129 8.55 -4.06 -21.28
C ASN A 129 8.06 -5.41 -20.75
N PRO A 130 8.87 -6.15 -19.96
CA PRO A 130 8.39 -7.34 -19.27
C PRO A 130 7.44 -6.96 -18.11
N ASP A 131 6.44 -7.80 -17.86
CA ASP A 131 5.53 -7.62 -16.74
C ASP A 131 6.15 -8.13 -15.42
N ASP A 132 5.67 -7.60 -14.31
CA ASP A 132 6.03 -8.08 -12.97
C ASP A 132 5.20 -9.31 -12.59
N LEU A 133 5.73 -10.51 -12.86
CA LEU A 133 5.03 -11.77 -12.60
C LEU A 133 4.84 -12.04 -11.10
N LYS A 134 5.56 -11.35 -10.21
CA LYS A 134 5.41 -11.48 -8.75
C LYS A 134 4.07 -10.96 -8.23
N LYS A 135 3.29 -10.26 -9.06
CA LYS A 135 1.90 -9.89 -8.72
C LYS A 135 0.97 -11.09 -8.61
N ILE A 136 1.36 -12.25 -9.13
CA ILE A 136 0.63 -13.50 -9.03
C ILE A 136 1.05 -14.21 -7.76
N GLU A 137 0.07 -14.59 -6.93
CA GLU A 137 0.30 -15.29 -5.68
C GLU A 137 0.91 -16.68 -5.97
N GLY A 138 2.04 -16.97 -5.30
CA GLY A 138 2.83 -18.18 -5.49
C GLY A 138 4.05 -18.00 -6.40
N ILE A 139 4.14 -16.89 -7.16
CA ILE A 139 5.33 -16.57 -7.96
C ILE A 139 6.29 -15.68 -7.15
N GLY A 140 7.35 -16.29 -6.61
CA GLY A 140 8.45 -15.56 -5.98
C GLY A 140 9.51 -15.07 -6.98
N PRO A 141 10.46 -14.22 -6.55
CA PRO A 141 11.52 -13.68 -7.42
C PRO A 141 12.30 -14.76 -8.17
N LYS A 142 12.53 -15.91 -7.53
CA LYS A 142 13.26 -17.01 -8.16
C LYS A 142 12.45 -17.78 -9.19
N ILE A 143 11.14 -17.88 -8.98
CA ILE A 143 10.22 -18.51 -9.95
C ILE A 143 10.07 -17.60 -11.16
N GLU A 144 9.92 -16.29 -10.96
CA GLU A 144 9.92 -15.29 -12.02
C GLU A 144 11.18 -15.41 -12.91
N GLU A 145 12.38 -15.53 -12.32
CA GLU A 145 13.61 -15.77 -13.08
C GLU A 145 13.56 -17.04 -13.94
N LEU A 146 12.98 -18.13 -13.43
CA LEU A 146 12.86 -19.40 -14.15
C LEU A 146 11.86 -19.30 -15.30
N LEU A 147 10.72 -18.63 -15.08
CA LEU A 147 9.71 -18.38 -16.11
C LEU A 147 10.27 -17.47 -17.21
N ASN A 148 11.00 -16.42 -16.83
CA ASN A 148 11.72 -15.55 -17.77
C ASN A 148 12.77 -16.33 -18.56
N ALA A 149 13.51 -17.26 -17.93
CA ALA A 149 14.46 -18.13 -18.62
C ALA A 149 13.77 -19.07 -19.62
N ALA A 150 12.53 -19.48 -19.33
CA ALA A 150 11.67 -20.25 -20.23
C ALA A 150 10.94 -19.39 -21.28
N GLY A 151 11.21 -18.09 -21.35
CA GLY A 151 10.64 -17.17 -22.34
C GLY A 151 9.27 -16.60 -22.00
N ILE A 152 8.82 -16.73 -20.75
CA ILE A 152 7.55 -16.19 -20.24
C ILE A 152 7.85 -14.90 -19.46
N TYR A 153 7.61 -13.76 -20.10
CA TYR A 153 7.93 -12.43 -19.58
C TYR A 153 6.70 -11.56 -19.29
N THR A 154 5.51 -11.99 -19.70
CA THR A 154 4.27 -11.19 -19.60
C THR A 154 3.12 -11.99 -19.01
N PHE A 155 2.15 -11.30 -18.41
CA PHE A 155 0.93 -11.94 -17.91
C PHE A 155 0.18 -12.65 -19.03
N GLN A 156 0.17 -12.07 -20.23
CA GLN A 156 -0.49 -12.67 -21.39
C GLN A 156 0.18 -13.99 -21.83
N GLN A 157 1.51 -14.05 -21.82
CA GLN A 157 2.24 -15.28 -22.12
C GLN A 157 1.96 -16.34 -21.05
N LEU A 158 1.95 -15.97 -19.77
CA LEU A 158 1.67 -16.92 -18.69
C LEU A 158 0.21 -17.42 -18.75
N ALA A 159 -0.75 -16.55 -19.05
CA ALA A 159 -2.18 -16.89 -19.19
C ALA A 159 -2.47 -17.82 -20.37
N THR A 160 -1.63 -17.79 -21.41
CA THR A 160 -1.76 -18.65 -22.61
C THR A 160 -0.91 -19.91 -22.53
N THR A 161 -0.01 -19.99 -21.54
CA THR A 161 0.84 -21.16 -21.32
C THR A 161 0.05 -22.25 -20.60
N ALA A 162 0.14 -23.48 -21.09
CA ALA A 162 -0.47 -24.62 -20.43
C ALA A 162 0.17 -24.86 -19.05
N VAL A 163 -0.66 -25.14 -18.04
CA VAL A 163 -0.20 -25.42 -16.67
C VAL A 163 0.89 -26.50 -16.65
N ASP A 164 0.76 -27.53 -17.48
CA ASP A 164 1.74 -28.62 -17.59
C ASP A 164 3.14 -28.15 -18.04
N LYS A 165 3.19 -27.15 -18.94
CA LYS A 165 4.47 -26.55 -19.37
C LYS A 165 5.11 -25.77 -18.23
N VAL A 166 4.31 -25.01 -17.48
CA VAL A 166 4.79 -24.29 -16.30
C VAL A 166 5.32 -25.27 -15.25
N LYS A 167 4.59 -26.36 -14.98
CA LYS A 167 5.03 -27.45 -14.10
C LYS A 167 6.36 -28.05 -14.56
N ALA A 168 6.51 -28.34 -15.85
CA ALA A 168 7.75 -28.88 -16.41
C ALA A 168 8.96 -27.97 -16.18
N VAL A 169 8.80 -26.65 -16.37
CA VAL A 169 9.86 -25.65 -16.12
C VAL A 169 10.27 -25.63 -14.65
N LEU A 170 9.31 -25.72 -13.72
CA LEU A 170 9.58 -25.75 -12.28
C LEU A 170 10.29 -27.04 -11.85
N GLU A 171 9.86 -28.19 -12.39
CA GLU A 171 10.49 -29.49 -12.12
C GLU A 171 11.94 -29.56 -12.62
N GLU A 172 12.19 -29.02 -13.82
CA GLU A 172 13.55 -28.92 -14.40
C GLU A 172 14.46 -28.03 -13.54
N ALA A 173 13.91 -26.96 -12.95
CA ALA A 173 14.65 -26.06 -12.07
C ALA A 173 15.02 -26.69 -10.71
N GLY A 174 14.34 -27.77 -10.30
CA GLY A 174 14.75 -28.63 -9.20
C GLY A 174 13.70 -28.86 -8.10
N PRO A 175 14.00 -29.77 -7.15
CA PRO A 175 13.03 -30.29 -6.18
C PRO A 175 12.45 -29.24 -5.22
N ARG A 176 13.08 -28.07 -5.11
CA ARG A 176 12.62 -26.96 -4.24
C ARG A 176 11.35 -26.29 -4.77
N TYR A 177 11.10 -26.34 -6.08
CA TYR A 177 9.97 -25.65 -6.70
C TYR A 177 8.72 -26.53 -6.84
N ARG A 178 8.78 -27.81 -6.46
CA ARG A 178 7.63 -28.73 -6.51
C ARG A 178 6.51 -28.38 -5.55
N LEU A 179 6.81 -27.61 -4.51
CA LEU A 179 5.80 -27.13 -3.56
C LEU A 179 4.93 -26.01 -4.16
N ALA A 180 5.38 -25.35 -5.24
CA ALA A 180 4.61 -24.33 -5.91
C ALA A 180 3.63 -24.99 -6.89
N ASP A 181 2.33 -24.76 -6.71
CA ASP A 181 1.31 -25.25 -7.64
C ASP A 181 0.91 -24.16 -8.65
N PRO A 182 1.26 -24.30 -9.94
CA PRO A 182 0.90 -23.33 -10.97
C PRO A 182 -0.57 -23.40 -11.43
N GLY A 183 -1.40 -24.26 -10.83
CA GLY A 183 -2.81 -24.43 -11.21
C GLY A 183 -3.63 -23.14 -11.23
N THR A 184 -3.39 -22.23 -10.28
CA THR A 184 -4.11 -20.95 -10.21
C THR A 184 -3.40 -19.81 -10.95
N TRP A 185 -2.12 -19.97 -11.29
CA TRP A 185 -1.31 -18.91 -11.90
C TRP A 185 -1.84 -18.49 -13.26
N VAL A 186 -2.35 -19.44 -14.05
CA VAL A 186 -2.93 -19.15 -15.37
C VAL A 186 -4.19 -18.28 -15.23
N LYS A 187 -5.05 -18.57 -14.24
CA LYS A 187 -6.26 -17.77 -13.97
C LYS A 187 -5.90 -16.37 -13.47
N GLN A 188 -4.98 -16.27 -12.52
CA GLN A 188 -4.47 -15.00 -12.00
C GLN A 188 -3.80 -14.16 -13.10
N ALA A 189 -2.97 -14.78 -13.94
CA ALA A 189 -2.32 -14.13 -15.07
C ALA A 189 -3.33 -13.60 -16.09
N ALA A 190 -4.44 -14.32 -16.34
CA ALA A 190 -5.48 -13.85 -17.24
C ALA A 190 -6.17 -12.57 -16.73
N LEU A 191 -6.43 -12.48 -15.42
CA LEU A 191 -7.00 -11.28 -14.79
C LEU A 191 -5.99 -10.11 -14.81
N ALA A 192 -4.72 -10.38 -14.50
CA ALA A 192 -3.65 -9.39 -14.57
C ALA A 192 -3.42 -8.86 -15.99
N ALA A 193 -3.44 -9.74 -17.00
CA ALA A 193 -3.33 -9.37 -18.41
C ALA A 193 -4.52 -8.52 -18.89
N ALA A 194 -5.71 -8.75 -18.33
CA ALA A 194 -6.90 -7.96 -18.58
C ALA A 194 -6.95 -6.64 -17.78
N GLY A 195 -5.98 -6.38 -16.89
CA GLY A 195 -5.96 -5.21 -16.01
C GLY A 195 -7.04 -5.20 -14.92
N LYS A 196 -7.66 -6.36 -14.65
CA LYS A 196 -8.73 -6.53 -13.67
C LYS A 196 -8.16 -6.76 -12.27
N TRP A 197 -7.53 -5.73 -11.72
CA TRP A 197 -6.81 -5.82 -10.44
C TRP A 197 -7.74 -6.10 -9.25
N ASP A 198 -8.96 -5.57 -9.27
CA ASP A 198 -9.94 -5.80 -8.21
C ASP A 198 -10.41 -7.26 -8.18
N GLU A 199 -10.75 -7.84 -9.36
CA GLU A 199 -11.12 -9.26 -9.48
C GLU A 199 -9.93 -10.18 -9.13
N LEU A 200 -8.70 -9.75 -9.43
CA LEU A 200 -7.49 -10.48 -9.04
C LEU A 200 -7.33 -10.50 -7.51
N GLN A 201 -7.57 -9.37 -6.85
CA GLN A 201 -7.50 -9.28 -5.40
C GLN A 201 -8.55 -10.17 -4.74
N GLU A 202 -9.80 -10.13 -5.21
CA GLU A 202 -10.87 -11.00 -4.70
C GLU A 202 -10.54 -12.49 -4.89
N LEU A 203 -9.94 -12.84 -6.03
CA LEU A 203 -9.46 -14.20 -6.26
C LEU A 203 -8.35 -14.56 -5.25
N GLN A 204 -7.35 -13.71 -5.06
CA GLN A 204 -6.25 -13.92 -4.12
C GLN A 204 -6.71 -14.01 -2.66
N ASP A 205 -7.73 -13.24 -2.27
CA ASP A 205 -8.31 -13.29 -0.92
C ASP A 205 -9.02 -14.63 -0.65
N HIS A 206 -9.57 -15.26 -1.70
CA HIS A 206 -10.16 -16.60 -1.63
C HIS A 206 -9.12 -17.73 -1.68
N LEU A 207 -8.00 -17.50 -2.38
CA LEU A 207 -6.91 -18.46 -2.45
C LEU A 207 -6.17 -18.55 -1.11
N LYS A 208 -5.67 -19.75 -0.80
CA LYS A 208 -4.83 -19.97 0.39
C LYS A 208 -3.41 -20.31 -0.05
N GLY A 209 -2.54 -19.32 -0.15
CA GLY A 209 -1.16 -19.52 -0.59
C GLY A 209 -1.08 -19.87 -2.08
N GLY A 210 -1.98 -19.31 -2.89
CA GLY A 210 -2.08 -19.57 -4.33
C GLY A 210 -2.76 -20.90 -4.69
N ILE A 211 -3.38 -21.60 -3.74
CA ILE A 211 -4.14 -22.85 -3.98
C ILE A 211 -5.62 -22.57 -3.77
N ASP A 212 -6.44 -23.01 -4.72
CA ASP A 212 -7.90 -22.92 -4.64
C ASP A 212 -8.39 -24.00 -3.66
N PRO A 213 -9.00 -23.61 -2.52
CA PRO A 213 -9.42 -24.56 -1.48
C PRO A 213 -10.56 -25.48 -1.93
N ASP A 214 -11.29 -25.10 -2.99
CA ASP A 214 -12.49 -25.78 -3.47
C ASP A 214 -12.27 -26.56 -4.79
N ALA A 215 -11.03 -26.59 -5.31
CA ALA A 215 -10.65 -27.18 -6.61
C ALA A 215 -10.26 -28.67 -6.58
#